data_AF-A0A1M4M4T0-F1
#
_entry.id   AF-A0A1M4M4T0-F1
#
_cell.length_a   1.000
_cell.length_b   1.000
_cell.length_c   1.000
_cell.angle_alpha   90.00
_cell.angle_beta   90.00
_cell.angle_gamma   90.00
#
_symmetry.space_group_name_H-M   'P 1'
#
loop_
_entity.id
_entity.type
_entity.pdbx_description
1 polymer ?
#
loop_
_entity_poly.entity_id
_entity_poly.type
_entity_poly.pdbx_seq_one_letter_code
_entity_poly.pdbx_strand_id
1 'polypeptide(L)' 'MDSLKDIITDEEILEVIKKHEGEHMPIRRLTDLLGFYSTSTTHGRIKDLERKGLIKVEIIRETRISVKG' A
#
# COMPACT_ATOMS: atom_id res chain seq x y z
N MET A 1 13.75 5.01 26.78
CA MET A 1 13.85 4.31 25.48
C MET A 1 12.48 4.39 24.83
N ASP A 2 12.41 4.27 23.49
CA ASP A 2 11.24 4.53 22.62
C ASP A 2 11.03 6.02 22.31
N SER A 3 11.12 6.52 21.07
CA SER A 3 10.61 5.95 19.82
C SER A 3 11.44 6.41 18.63
N LEU A 4 12.45 5.63 18.24
CA LEU A 4 13.01 5.62 16.89
C LEU A 4 12.35 4.46 16.13
N LYS A 5 11.00 4.41 16.09
CA LYS A 5 10.31 3.47 15.19
C LYS A 5 10.44 4.02 13.77
N ASP A 6 11.58 3.65 13.19
CA ASP A 6 11.76 3.18 11.82
C ASP A 6 11.03 4.01 10.75
N ILE A 7 11.80 4.91 10.14
CA ILE A 7 11.46 5.44 8.83
C ILE A 7 11.45 4.25 7.87
N ILE A 8 10.26 3.81 7.47
CA ILE A 8 10.11 2.70 6.52
C ILE A 8 10.69 3.12 5.17
N THR A 9 11.72 2.38 4.78
CA THR A 9 12.51 2.59 3.57
C THR A 9 11.73 2.17 2.32
N ASP A 10 12.18 2.64 1.15
CA ASP A 10 11.63 2.17 -0.13
C ASP A 10 11.80 0.65 -0.28
N GLU A 11 12.92 0.10 0.20
CA GLU A 11 13.26 -1.33 0.11
C GLU A 11 12.27 -2.20 0.89
N GLU A 12 11.96 -1.83 2.13
CA GLU A 12 10.97 -2.54 2.96
C GLU A 12 9.57 -2.49 2.34
N ILE A 13 9.18 -1.36 1.74
CA ILE A 13 7.91 -1.24 1.02
C ILE A 13 7.88 -2.21 -0.17
N LEU A 14 8.97 -2.26 -0.94
CA LEU A 14 9.09 -3.17 -2.08
C LEU A 14 9.06 -4.63 -1.66
N GLU A 15 9.68 -5.00 -0.54
CA GLU A 15 9.61 -6.37 -0.02
C GLU A 15 8.16 -6.79 0.31
N VAL A 16 7.40 -5.89 0.95
CA VAL A 16 5.98 -6.15 1.25
C VAL A 16 5.17 -6.27 -0.03
N ILE A 17 5.34 -5.35 -0.99
CA ILE A 17 4.63 -5.41 -2.28
C ILE A 17 4.96 -6.70 -3.02
N LYS A 18 6.23 -7.11 -3.06
CA LYS A 18 6.68 -8.33 -3.76
C LYS A 18 6.09 -9.60 -3.15
N LYS A 19 5.92 -9.66 -1.82
CA LYS A 19 5.27 -10.80 -1.15
C LYS A 19 3.80 -10.97 -1.52
N HIS A 20 3.17 -9.92 -2.04
CA HIS A 20 1.75 -9.89 -2.39
C HIS A 20 1.52 -9.48 -3.86
N GLU A 21 2.52 -9.69 -4.72
CA GLU A 21 2.45 -9.34 -6.13
C GLU A 21 1.31 -10.12 -6.82
N GLY A 22 0.48 -9.41 -7.60
CA GLY A 22 -0.68 -9.98 -8.30
C GLY A 22 -1.95 -10.12 -7.45
N GLU A 23 -1.89 -9.86 -6.14
CA GLU A 23 -3.08 -9.77 -5.29
C GLU A 23 -3.85 -8.46 -5.52
N HIS A 24 -5.18 -8.51 -5.48
CA HIS A 24 -5.97 -7.29 -5.33
C HIS A 24 -5.79 -6.74 -3.92
N MET A 25 -4.95 -5.70 -3.80
CA MET A 25 -4.62 -5.11 -2.51
C MET A 25 -5.19 -3.69 -2.39
N PRO A 26 -6.22 -3.47 -1.55
CA PRO A 26 -6.66 -2.14 -1.19
C PRO A 26 -5.54 -1.36 -0.49
N ILE A 27 -5.40 -0.07 -0.79
CA ILE A 27 -4.38 0.80 -0.16
C ILE A 27 -4.42 0.73 1.36
N ARG A 28 -5.61 0.62 1.97
CA ARG A 28 -5.75 0.49 3.43
C ARG A 28 -5.08 -0.76 3.99
N ARG A 29 -5.18 -1.90 3.29
CA ARG A 29 -4.50 -3.14 3.70
C ARG A 29 -2.99 -2.97 3.60
N LEU A 30 -2.51 -2.30 2.55
CA LEU A 30 -1.08 -2.00 2.40
C LEU A 30 -0.59 -1.05 3.50
N THR A 31 -1.38 -0.06 3.89
CA THR A 31 -1.13 0.83 5.04
C THR A 31 -0.96 0.02 6.32
N ASP A 32 -1.86 -0.93 6.58
CA ASP A 32 -1.81 -1.79 7.77
C ASP A 32 -0.57 -2.71 7.77
N LEU A 33 -0.22 -3.31 6.63
CA LEU A 33 0.97 -4.16 6.47
C LEU A 33 2.27 -3.39 6.67
N LEU A 34 2.32 -2.14 6.20
CA LEU A 34 3.44 -1.24 6.39
C LEU A 34 3.41 -0.56 7.77
N GLY A 35 2.39 -0.76 8.60
CA GLY A 35 2.31 -0.11 9.91
C GLY A 35 2.25 1.43 9.83
N PHE A 36 1.81 1.99 8.70
CA PHE A 36 1.63 3.44 8.57
C PHE A 36 0.37 3.90 9.28
N TYR A 37 0.42 5.06 9.95
CA TYR A 37 -0.76 5.65 10.59
C TYR A 37 -1.76 6.26 9.62
N SER A 38 -1.34 6.50 8.37
CA SER A 38 -2.18 7.17 7.37
C SER A 38 -2.10 6.51 6.00
N THR A 39 -3.28 6.35 5.40
CA THR A 39 -3.43 5.94 4.01
C THR A 39 -2.85 6.98 3.06
N SER A 40 -2.84 8.28 3.41
CA SER A 40 -2.25 9.34 2.57
C SER A 40 -0.74 9.21 2.44
N THR A 41 -0.04 8.86 3.52
CA THR A 41 1.40 8.57 3.50
C THR A 41 1.68 7.39 2.59
N THR A 42 0.93 6.30 2.77
CA THR A 42 1.03 5.11 1.91
C THR A 42 0.83 5.49 0.45
N HIS A 43 -0.23 6.26 0.15
CA HIS A 43 -0.56 6.67 -1.21
C HIS A 43 0.52 7.54 -1.86
N GLY A 44 1.15 8.43 -1.09
CA GLY A 44 2.28 9.24 -1.54
C GLY A 44 3.49 8.39 -1.89
N ARG A 45 3.87 7.46 -1.00
CA ARG A 45 5.03 6.58 -1.18
C ARG A 45 4.85 5.64 -2.37
N ILE A 46 3.67 5.06 -2.54
CA ILE A 46 3.35 4.20 -3.69
C ILE A 46 3.42 4.99 -5.00
N LYS A 47 2.87 6.20 -5.04
CA LYS A 47 2.97 7.08 -6.22
C LYS A 47 4.42 7.45 -6.53
N ASP A 48 5.25 7.65 -5.51
CA ASP A 48 6.68 7.91 -5.70
C ASP A 48 7.42 6.70 -6.27
N LEU A 49 7.15 5.49 -5.77
CA LEU A 49 7.74 4.26 -6.30
C LEU A 49 7.31 3.99 -7.75
N GLU A 50 6.04 4.24 -8.07
CA GLU A 50 5.53 4.15 -9.44
C GLU A 50 6.20 5.18 -10.36
N ARG A 51 6.33 6.44 -9.91
CA ARG A 51 7.05 7.48 -10.66
C ARG A 51 8.52 7.14 -10.88
N LYS A 52 9.16 6.43 -9.95
CA LYS A 52 10.52 5.91 -10.10
C LYS A 52 10.62 4.70 -11.02
N GLY A 53 9.50 4.13 -11.47
CA GLY A 53 9.45 2.93 -12.31
C GLY A 53 9.75 1.63 -11.56
N LEU A 54 9.68 1.64 -10.23
CA LEU A 54 9.98 0.45 -9.39
C LEU A 54 8.78 -0.49 -9.25
N ILE A 55 7.57 0.05 -9.39
CA ILE A 55 6.31 -0.70 -9.37
C ILE A 55 5.37 -0.17 -10.44
N LYS A 56 4.36 -0.97 -10.80
CA LYS A 56 3.23 -0.55 -11.64
C LYS A 56 1.95 -0.79 -10.85
N VAL A 57 1.12 0.24 -10.68
CA VAL A 57 -0.15 0.11 -9.96
C VAL A 57 -1.29 -0.03 -10.96
N GLU A 58 -1.98 -1.17 -10.93
CA GLU A 58 -3.18 -1.38 -11.73
C GLU A 58 -4.43 -1.17 -10.87
N ILE A 59 -5.23 -0.16 -11.21
CA ILE A 59 -6.42 0.19 -10.43
C ILE A 59 -7.59 -0.67 -10.91
N ILE A 60 -7.89 -1.73 -10.15
CA ILE A 60 -9.09 -2.55 -10.35
C ILE A 60 -10.22 -1.96 -9.50
N ARG A 61 -11.20 -1.34 -10.15
CA ARG A 61 -12.40 -0.78 -9.49
C ARG A 61 -13.50 -1.82 -9.48
N GLU A 62 -13.78 -2.41 -8.33
CA GLU A 62 -15.01 -3.17 -8.11
C GLU A 62 -15.84 -2.57 -6.97
N THR A 63 -17.09 -2.27 -7.28
CA THR A 63 -18.13 -1.89 -6.33
C THR A 63 -19.37 -2.66 -6.69
N ARG A 64 -19.82 -3.58 -5.83
CA ARG A 64 -21.19 -4.12 -5.93
C ARG A 64 -21.87 -4.16 -4.58
N ILE A 65 -23.02 -3.52 -4.58
CA ILE A 65 -23.91 -3.31 -3.44
C ILE A 65 -25.25 -3.90 -3.86
N SER A 66 -25.84 -4.73 -3.02
CA SER A 66 -27.24 -5.12 -3.18
C SER A 66 -27.88 -5.40 -1.83
N VAL A 67 -29.02 -4.74 -1.59
CA VAL A 67 -29.99 -5.07 -0.53
C VAL A 67 -31.34 -5.19 -1.23
N LYS A 68 -31.99 -6.36 -1.16
CA LYS A 68 -33.40 -6.51 -1.54
C LYS A 68 -34.06 -7.59 -0.68
N GLY A 69 -35.06 -7.18 0.10
CA GLY A 69 -36.04 -8.04 0.78
C GLY A 69 -35.55 -8.59 2.11
#